data_AF-A0A928KLU5-F1
#
_entry.id   AF-A0A928KLU5-F1
#
_cell.length_a   1.000
_cell.length_b   1.000
_cell.length_c   1.000
_cell.angle_alpha   90.00
_cell.angle_beta   90.00
_cell.angle_gamma   90.00
#
_symmetry.space_group_name_H-M   'P 1'
#
loop_
_entity.id
_entity.type
_entity.pdbx_description
1 polymer ?
#
loop_
_entity_poly.entity_id
_entity_poly.type
_entity_poly.pdbx_seq_one_letter_code
_entity_poly.pdbx_strand_id
1 'polypeptide(L)'
;YSLVTQQPLGGKAQFGGQRFGEMEVWALEAYGATYTLQEILTVKSDDVVGRVKTYESIVKGQNVPKPGIPESFKVLIKELQALALDVKVLDRDNNEIDLKQNFDDEVDIPPVSSNDDMTYVNDTSLNDGFVPDEDAEQQLGEDAYNEYVSDEDADVYDDSDF
;
A
#
# COMPACT_ATOMS: atom_id res chain seq x y z
N TYR A 1 2.91 0.59 10.42
CA TYR A 1 1.85 1.60 10.24
C TYR A 1 2.22 2.86 11.02
N SER A 2 1.81 4.03 10.53
CA SER A 2 1.94 5.31 11.24
C SER A 2 1.07 5.33 12.48
N LEU A 3 1.54 5.98 13.56
CA LEU A 3 0.81 6.04 14.82
C LEU A 3 -0.50 6.85 14.69
N VAL A 4 -0.48 7.93 13.89
CA VAL A 4 -1.60 8.86 13.79
C VAL A 4 -2.56 8.44 12.69
N THR A 5 -2.08 8.38 11.44
CA THR A 5 -2.94 8.14 10.27
C THR A 5 -3.20 6.67 9.99
N GLN A 6 -2.57 5.74 10.73
CA GLN A 6 -2.69 4.30 10.52
C GLN A 6 -2.35 3.81 9.10
N GLN A 7 -1.69 4.63 8.28
CA GLN A 7 -1.22 4.28 6.95
C GLN A 7 0.07 3.44 7.00
N PRO A 8 0.36 2.61 5.98
CA PRO A 8 1.64 1.92 5.87
C PRO A 8 2.79 2.93 5.90
N LEU A 9 3.90 2.57 6.56
CA LEU A 9 5.08 3.43 6.58
C LEU A 9 5.74 3.45 5.21
N GLY A 10 6.48 4.51 4.89
CA GLY A 10 7.24 4.60 3.64
C GLY A 10 8.64 4.00 3.77
N GLY A 11 9.24 3.64 2.64
CA GLY A 11 10.66 3.30 2.54
C GLY A 11 10.96 1.80 2.55
N LYS A 12 11.93 1.41 1.69
CA LYS A 12 12.32 0.00 1.50
C LYS A 12 12.84 -0.67 2.77
N ALA A 13 13.54 0.08 3.63
CA ALA A 13 14.15 -0.45 4.85
C ALA A 13 13.12 -0.88 5.92
N GLN A 14 11.89 -0.37 5.85
CA GLN A 14 10.82 -0.69 6.81
C GLN A 14 9.76 -1.62 6.22
N PHE A 15 10.04 -2.24 5.07
CA PHE A 15 9.04 -2.95 4.26
C PHE A 15 7.78 -2.10 4.08
N GLY A 16 8.00 -0.82 3.76
CA GLY A 16 6.95 0.17 3.64
C GLY A 16 6.06 -0.05 2.43
N GLY A 17 4.83 0.45 2.51
CA GLY A 17 3.90 0.44 1.38
C GLY A 17 4.34 1.38 0.26
N GLN A 18 3.87 1.12 -0.96
CA GLN A 18 4.00 2.04 -2.07
C GLN A 18 3.03 3.22 -1.88
N ARG A 19 3.49 4.44 -2.17
CA ARG A 19 2.60 5.60 -2.19
C ARG A 19 1.68 5.49 -3.40
N PHE A 20 0.38 5.50 -3.12
CA PHE A 20 -0.66 5.73 -4.12
C PHE A 20 -1.06 7.21 -4.06
N GLY A 21 -0.71 7.98 -5.09
CA GLY A 21 -0.86 9.42 -5.18
C GLY A 21 -2.02 9.87 -6.06
N GLU A 22 -2.22 11.19 -6.10
CA GLU A 22 -3.35 11.83 -6.79
C GLU A 22 -3.44 11.48 -8.28
N MET A 23 -2.31 11.37 -8.98
CA MET A 23 -2.30 11.00 -10.40
C MET A 23 -2.81 9.57 -10.64
N GLU A 24 -2.52 8.65 -9.72
CA GLU A 24 -2.97 7.25 -9.82
C GLU A 24 -4.44 7.13 -9.44
N VAL A 25 -4.92 7.97 -8.50
CA VAL A 25 -6.35 8.14 -8.21
C VAL A 25 -7.08 8.60 -9.47
N TRP A 26 -6.60 9.64 -10.15
CA TRP A 26 -7.21 10.11 -11.40
C TRP A 26 -7.26 9.03 -12.47
N ALA A 27 -6.20 8.21 -12.58
CA ALA A 27 -6.20 7.10 -13.51
C ALA A 27 -7.34 6.12 -13.20
N LEU A 28 -7.49 5.66 -11.95
CA LEU A 28 -8.55 4.73 -11.57
C LEU A 28 -9.95 5.33 -11.71
N GLU A 29 -10.12 6.61 -11.40
CA GLU A 29 -11.37 7.33 -11.59
C GLU A 29 -11.75 7.39 -13.08
N ALA A 30 -10.81 7.72 -13.96
CA ALA A 30 -11.03 7.76 -15.41
C ALA A 30 -11.38 6.38 -15.98
N TYR A 31 -10.81 5.31 -15.43
CA TYR A 31 -11.17 3.93 -15.79
C TYR A 31 -12.53 3.48 -15.23
N GLY A 32 -13.12 4.21 -14.29
CA GLY A 32 -14.34 3.77 -13.59
C GLY A 32 -14.11 2.62 -12.62
N ALA A 33 -12.87 2.42 -12.16
CA ALA A 33 -12.49 1.33 -11.26
C ALA A 33 -12.80 1.67 -9.78
N THR A 34 -14.06 2.01 -9.48
CA THR A 34 -14.49 2.53 -8.17
C THR A 34 -14.20 1.56 -7.02
N TYR A 35 -14.42 0.26 -7.20
CA TYR A 35 -14.16 -0.74 -6.16
C TYR A 35 -12.67 -0.87 -5.86
N THR A 36 -11.82 -0.85 -6.89
CA THR A 36 -10.36 -0.89 -6.72
C THR A 36 -9.85 0.35 -6.01
N LEU A 37 -10.36 1.54 -6.39
CA LEU A 37 -10.02 2.78 -5.71
C LEU A 37 -10.45 2.74 -4.24
N GLN A 38 -11.67 2.29 -3.95
CA GLN A 38 -12.16 2.13 -2.59
C GLN A 38 -11.27 1.17 -1.78
N GLU A 39 -10.92 0.01 -2.34
CA GLU A 39 -10.07 -0.98 -1.68
C GLU A 39 -8.69 -0.42 -1.34
N ILE A 40 -8.10 0.35 -2.26
CA ILE A 40 -6.80 1.02 -2.06
C ILE A 40 -6.90 2.06 -0.95
N LEU A 41 -7.94 2.90 -0.94
CA LEU A 41 -8.09 3.99 0.02
C LEU A 41 -8.52 3.54 1.42
N THR A 42 -9.06 2.33 1.57
CA THR A 42 -9.63 1.83 2.83
C THR A 42 -8.83 0.65 3.38
N VAL A 43 -9.24 -0.59 3.05
CA VAL A 43 -8.73 -1.84 3.62
C VAL A 43 -7.24 -2.08 3.37
N LYS A 44 -6.65 -1.46 2.33
CA LYS A 44 -5.20 -1.52 2.06
C LYS A 44 -4.40 -0.36 2.67
N SER A 45 -5.06 0.69 3.15
CA SER A 45 -4.42 1.92 3.63
C SER A 45 -4.59 2.05 5.15
N ASP A 46 -5.73 2.55 5.61
CA ASP A 46 -5.91 3.05 6.97
C ASP A 46 -7.18 2.57 7.68
N ASP A 47 -7.97 1.67 7.07
CA ASP A 47 -9.09 1.01 7.76
C ASP A 47 -8.56 -0.11 8.69
N VAL A 48 -8.41 0.22 9.98
CA VAL A 48 -7.82 -0.68 10.98
C VAL A 48 -8.62 -1.97 11.14
N VAL A 49 -9.94 -1.86 11.27
CA VAL A 49 -10.83 -3.02 11.44
C VAL A 49 -10.98 -3.77 10.12
N GLY A 50 -11.21 -3.04 9.02
CA GLY A 50 -11.39 -3.62 7.70
C GLY A 50 -10.18 -4.41 7.22
N ARG A 51 -8.96 -3.94 7.50
CA ARG A 51 -7.72 -4.65 7.14
C ARG A 51 -7.61 -6.02 7.83
N VAL A 52 -7.92 -6.11 9.13
CA VAL A 52 -7.85 -7.37 9.89
C VAL A 52 -8.90 -8.36 9.38
N LYS A 53 -10.15 -7.91 9.19
CA LYS A 53 -11.23 -8.75 8.66
C LYS A 53 -10.96 -9.19 7.23
N THR A 54 -10.35 -8.33 6.42
CA THR A 54 -9.93 -8.66 5.05
C THR A 54 -8.87 -9.75 5.05
N TYR A 55 -7.85 -9.64 5.91
CA TYR A 55 -6.83 -10.68 6.05
C TYR A 55 -7.45 -12.02 6.44
N GLU A 56 -8.32 -12.03 7.46
CA GLU A 56 -9.03 -13.23 7.89
C GLU A 56 -9.87 -13.86 6.76
N SER A 57 -10.60 -13.02 6.02
CA SER A 57 -11.45 -13.49 4.91
C SER A 57 -10.63 -14.10 3.78
N ILE A 58 -9.47 -13.50 3.44
CA ILE A 58 -8.54 -14.03 2.43
C ILE A 58 -8.01 -15.41 2.88
N VAL A 59 -7.58 -15.53 4.15
CA VAL A 59 -7.07 -16.81 4.69
C VAL A 59 -8.15 -17.89 4.69
N LYS A 60 -9.42 -17.51 4.91
CA LYS A 60 -10.57 -18.43 4.91
C LYS A 60 -11.17 -18.68 3.51
N GLY A 61 -10.67 -18.03 2.46
CA GLY A 61 -11.27 -18.10 1.12
C GLY A 61 -12.69 -17.53 1.04
N GLN A 62 -13.05 -16.62 1.96
CA GLN A 62 -14.33 -15.94 2.00
C GLN A 62 -14.27 -14.61 1.24
N ASN A 63 -15.44 -14.07 0.88
CA ASN A 63 -15.50 -12.77 0.23
C ASN A 63 -15.03 -11.66 1.19
N VAL A 64 -14.30 -10.69 0.64
CA VAL A 64 -13.81 -9.52 1.38
C VAL A 64 -15.00 -8.73 1.94
N PRO A 65 -14.97 -8.35 3.23
CA PRO A 65 -16.05 -7.58 3.85
C PRO A 65 -16.14 -6.18 3.26
N LYS A 66 -17.28 -5.51 3.50
CA LYS A 66 -17.48 -4.13 3.08
C LYS A 66 -16.50 -3.20 3.84
N PRO A 67 -15.78 -2.30 3.17
CA PRO A 67 -14.89 -1.35 3.84
C PRO A 67 -15.62 -0.38 4.77
N GLY A 68 -14.94 0.02 5.84
CA GLY A 68 -15.41 1.00 6.82
C GLY A 68 -14.95 2.43 6.51
N ILE A 69 -15.00 3.27 7.55
CA ILE A 69 -14.56 4.67 7.48
C ILE A 69 -13.04 4.75 7.73
N PRO A 70 -12.26 5.37 6.81
CA PRO A 70 -10.84 5.63 6.97
C PRO A 70 -10.48 6.37 8.27
N GLU A 71 -9.37 5.99 8.91
CA GLU A 71 -8.85 6.74 10.06
C GLU A 71 -8.39 8.15 9.67
N SER A 72 -7.81 8.34 8.47
CA SER A 72 -7.43 9.66 7.98
C SER A 72 -8.59 10.65 7.93
N PHE A 73 -9.80 10.18 7.58
CA PHE A 73 -11.00 11.01 7.58
C PHE A 73 -11.41 11.42 9.01
N LYS A 74 -11.33 10.51 9.98
CA LYS A 74 -11.61 10.84 11.38
C LYS A 74 -10.60 11.84 11.95
N VAL A 75 -9.32 11.66 11.62
CA VAL A 75 -8.25 12.59 12.00
C VAL A 75 -8.54 13.98 11.41
N LEU A 76 -8.91 14.06 10.13
CA LEU A 76 -9.30 15.32 9.48
C LEU A 76 -10.44 16.03 10.24
N ILE A 77 -11.50 15.30 10.61
CA ILE A 77 -12.61 15.89 11.38
C ILE A 77 -12.12 16.44 12.72
N LYS A 78 -11.24 15.72 13.41
CA LYS A 78 -10.67 16.16 14.69
C LYS A 78 -9.75 17.36 14.53
N GLU A 79 -8.98 17.43 13.45
CA GLU A 79 -8.12 18.59 13.14
C GLU A 79 -8.96 19.85 12.86
N LEU A 80 -10.06 19.72 12.12
CA LEU A 80 -10.99 20.84 11.91
C LEU A 80 -11.66 21.29 13.22
N GLN A 81 -12.08 20.33 14.06
CA GLN A 81 -12.64 20.63 15.39
C GLN A 81 -11.63 21.32 16.31
N ALA A 82 -10.34 21.00 16.20
CA ALA A 82 -9.28 21.67 16.95
C ALA A 82 -9.11 23.15 16.57
N LEU A 83 -9.53 23.54 15.36
CA LEU A 83 -9.59 24.93 14.90
C LEU A 83 -10.89 25.66 15.32
N ALA A 84 -11.67 25.08 16.23
CA ALA A 84 -12.98 25.58 16.67
C ALA A 84 -14.04 25.64 15.55
N LEU A 85 -13.90 24.79 14.52
CA LEU A 85 -14.93 24.59 13.51
C LEU A 85 -15.89 23.48 13.96
N ASP A 86 -17.20 23.76 13.94
CA ASP A 86 -18.23 22.75 14.19
C ASP A 86 -18.48 21.94 12.90
N VAL A 87 -17.84 20.78 12.81
CA VAL A 87 -17.98 19.85 11.68
C VAL A 87 -18.67 18.59 12.19
N LYS A 88 -19.80 18.26 11.56
CA LYS A 88 -20.66 17.11 11.89
C LYS A 88 -20.98 16.31 10.64
N VAL A 89 -21.01 14.99 10.78
CA VAL A 89 -21.46 14.09 9.72
C VAL A 89 -22.92 13.76 10.00
N LEU A 90 -23.79 14.03 9.02
CA LEU A 90 -25.22 13.83 9.12
C LEU A 90 -25.66 12.67 8.22
N ASP A 91 -26.66 11.90 8.66
CA ASP A 91 -27.36 10.95 7.82
C ASP A 91 -28.39 11.64 6.90
N ARG A 92 -29.19 10.84 6.18
CA ARG A 92 -30.24 11.33 5.27
C ARG A 92 -31.40 12.04 6.00
N ASP A 93 -31.61 11.72 7.26
CA ASP A 93 -32.65 12.24 8.14
C ASP A 93 -32.14 13.41 9.03
N ASN A 94 -30.91 13.89 8.79
CA ASN A 94 -30.19 14.93 9.56
C ASN A 94 -29.81 14.51 10.99
N ASN A 95 -29.70 13.22 11.26
CA ASN A 95 -29.17 12.75 12.54
C ASN A 95 -27.63 12.76 12.52
N GLU A 96 -27.02 13.17 13.62
CA GLU A 96 -25.57 13.16 13.77
C GLU A 96 -25.05 11.72 13.89
N ILE A 97 -24.11 11.36 13.02
CA ILE A 97 -23.46 10.05 13.03
C ILE A 97 -22.23 10.12 13.91
N ASP A 98 -22.16 9.26 14.94
CA ASP A 98 -20.93 9.12 15.73
C ASP A 98 -19.89 8.36 14.90
N LEU A 99 -18.73 9.00 14.69
CA LEU A 99 -17.59 8.46 13.94
C LEU A 99 -16.70 7.55 14.79
N LYS A 100 -17.01 7.38 16.08
CA LYS A 100 -16.31 6.43 16.94
C LYS A 100 -16.56 5.01 16.44
N GLN A 101 -15.47 4.32 16.11
CA GLN A 101 -15.52 2.88 15.92
C GLN A 101 -15.69 2.25 17.31
N ASN A 102 -16.90 1.76 17.60
CA ASN A 102 -17.04 0.75 18.64
C ASN A 102 -16.35 -0.51 18.10
N PHE A 103 -15.12 -0.76 18.57
CA PHE A 103 -14.38 -2.00 18.28
C PHE A 103 -15.15 -3.27 18.71
N ASP A 104 -16.18 -3.09 19.55
CA ASP A 104 -16.92 -4.16 20.22
C ASP A 104 -18.21 -4.59 19.48
N ASP A 105 -18.72 -3.83 18.51
CA ASP A 105 -20.07 -4.08 17.95
C ASP A 105 -20.11 -5.05 16.75
N GLU A 106 -18.97 -5.57 16.28
CA GLU A 106 -18.93 -6.55 15.17
C GLU A 106 -17.96 -7.73 15.41
N VAL A 107 -17.87 -8.22 16.64
CA VAL A 107 -17.22 -9.52 16.94
C VAL A 107 -18.31 -10.58 17.18
N ASP A 108 -19.18 -10.78 16.20
CA ASP A 108 -19.92 -12.04 16.08
C ASP A 108 -18.94 -13.07 15.51
N ILE A 109 -18.14 -13.69 16.40
CA ILE A 109 -17.40 -14.90 16.06
C ILE A 109 -18.43 -16.04 16.14
N PRO A 110 -18.98 -16.55 15.02
CA PRO A 110 -19.73 -17.80 15.09
C PRO A 110 -18.80 -18.86 15.70
N PRO A 111 -19.30 -19.72 16.62
CA PRO A 111 -18.47 -20.75 17.21
C PRO A 111 -17.86 -21.58 16.10
N VAL A 112 -16.52 -21.66 16.09
CA VAL A 112 -15.78 -22.50 15.16
C VAL A 112 -16.29 -23.92 15.32
N SER A 113 -17.10 -24.38 14.38
CA SER A 113 -17.36 -25.82 14.25
C SER A 113 -16.03 -26.45 13.89
N SER A 114 -15.54 -27.32 14.77
CA SER A 114 -14.34 -28.12 14.56
C SER A 114 -14.50 -28.99 13.33
N ASN A 115 -14.22 -28.44 12.15
CA ASN A 115 -14.07 -29.22 10.93
C ASN A 115 -12.62 -29.69 10.90
N ASP A 116 -12.48 -30.97 11.25
CA ASP A 116 -11.28 -31.80 11.27
C ASP A 116 -10.77 -32.08 9.84
N ASP A 117 -10.67 -31.06 8.99
CA ASP A 117 -10.45 -31.21 7.54
C ASP A 117 -9.37 -30.26 7.00
N MET A 118 -8.30 -30.07 7.78
CA MET A 118 -7.09 -29.33 7.37
C MET A 118 -5.86 -30.23 7.50
N THR A 119 -5.89 -31.38 6.82
CA THR A 119 -4.77 -32.35 6.82
C THR A 119 -3.99 -32.43 5.52
N TYR A 120 -4.22 -31.52 4.57
CA TYR A 120 -3.44 -31.47 3.32
C TYR A 120 -2.91 -30.07 3.03
N VAL A 121 -1.95 -29.63 3.84
CA VAL A 121 -0.96 -28.65 3.36
C VAL A 121 0.00 -29.37 2.43
N ASN A 122 0.03 -28.91 1.19
CA ASN A 122 0.98 -29.30 0.17
C ASN A 122 2.39 -28.99 0.69
N ASP A 123 3.14 -30.01 1.08
CA ASP A 123 4.57 -29.94 1.39
C ASP A 123 5.34 -29.73 0.08
N THR A 124 5.20 -28.55 -0.51
CA THR A 124 6.15 -28.07 -1.53
C THR A 124 7.38 -27.60 -0.78
N SER A 125 8.26 -28.55 -0.50
CA SER A 125 9.69 -28.43 -0.27
C SER A 125 10.25 -27.02 -0.40
N LEU A 126 10.82 -26.53 0.71
CA LEU A 126 11.77 -25.43 0.83
C LEU A 126 13.02 -25.60 -0.07
N ASN A 127 12.88 -25.55 -1.40
CA ASN A 127 14.02 -25.67 -2.32
C ASN A 127 13.90 -24.86 -3.63
N ASP A 128 12.98 -23.89 -3.75
CA ASP A 128 12.98 -22.95 -4.89
C ASP A 128 13.46 -21.56 -4.46
N GLY A 129 14.65 -21.55 -3.88
CA GLY A 129 15.41 -20.33 -3.60
C GLY A 129 16.31 -20.03 -4.81
N PHE A 130 16.16 -18.82 -5.33
CA PHE A 130 17.03 -18.15 -6.31
C PHE A 130 18.49 -18.63 -6.26
N VAL A 131 18.95 -19.32 -7.31
CA VAL A 131 20.37 -19.61 -7.58
C VAL A 131 20.93 -18.41 -8.35
N PRO A 132 21.92 -17.66 -7.83
CA PRO A 132 22.63 -16.68 -8.64
C PRO A 132 23.39 -17.44 -9.72
N ASP A 133 23.16 -17.09 -10.99
CA ASP A 133 23.90 -17.63 -12.12
C ASP A 133 25.32 -17.04 -12.09
N GLU A 134 26.31 -17.83 -11.64
CA GLU A 134 27.73 -17.44 -11.60
C GLU A 134 28.35 -17.35 -13.01
N ASP A 135 27.63 -17.76 -14.06
CA ASP A 135 28.12 -17.74 -15.45
C ASP A 135 27.68 -16.49 -16.25
N ALA A 136 26.92 -15.57 -15.64
CA ALA A 136 26.46 -14.35 -16.33
C ALA A 136 27.59 -13.32 -16.60
N GLU A 137 28.77 -13.47 -16.01
CA GLU A 137 29.90 -12.56 -16.22
C GLU A 137 30.74 -12.87 -17.48
N GLN A 138 30.48 -13.95 -18.21
CA GLN A 138 31.30 -14.35 -19.37
C GLN A 138 30.67 -14.12 -20.76
N GLN A 139 29.57 -13.36 -20.85
CA GLN A 139 28.92 -13.03 -22.14
C GLN A 139 28.84 -11.54 -22.47
N LEU A 140 29.58 -10.67 -21.79
CA LEU A 140 29.85 -9.33 -22.29
C LEU A 140 31.06 -9.38 -23.23
N GLY A 141 30.78 -9.70 -24.51
CA GLY A 141 31.75 -9.66 -25.59
C GLY A 141 32.44 -8.30 -25.68
N GLU A 142 33.73 -8.33 -25.99
CA GLU A 142 34.72 -7.24 -26.01
C GLU A 142 34.42 -6.07 -26.97
N ASP A 143 33.22 -6.00 -27.54
CA ASP A 143 32.90 -5.13 -28.68
C ASP A 143 32.19 -3.82 -28.28
N ALA A 144 31.83 -3.63 -27.01
CA ALA A 144 31.03 -2.47 -26.56
C ALA A 144 31.84 -1.27 -26.02
N TYR A 145 33.17 -1.36 -25.93
CA TYR A 145 34.00 -0.34 -25.26
C TYR A 145 34.63 0.71 -26.19
N ASN A 146 34.41 0.64 -27.51
CA ASN A 146 35.09 1.50 -28.48
C ASN A 146 34.21 2.59 -29.15
N GLU A 147 33.00 2.88 -28.65
CA GLU A 147 32.09 3.81 -29.35
C GLU A 147 31.82 5.15 -28.63
N TYR A 148 32.64 5.54 -27.65
CA TYR A 148 32.48 6.85 -26.97
C TYR A 148 33.74 7.75 -26.97
N VAL A 149 34.63 7.60 -27.96
CA VAL A 149 35.79 8.50 -28.10
C VAL A 149 35.95 8.97 -29.54
N SER A 150 35.17 9.99 -29.92
CA SER A 150 35.37 10.98 -31.01
C SER A 150 34.06 11.77 -31.12
N ASP A 151 33.93 13.09 -31.12
CA ASP A 151 34.83 14.24 -31.19
C ASP A 151 34.04 15.46 -30.66
N GLU A 152 34.75 16.58 -30.39
CA GLU A 152 34.26 17.96 -30.17
C GLU A 152 33.71 18.22 -28.74
N ASP A 153 34.36 18.98 -27.85
CA ASP A 153 34.98 20.31 -28.05
C ASP A 153 36.31 20.47 -27.33
N ALA A 154 37.29 20.98 -28.09
CA ALA A 154 38.57 21.45 -27.62
C ALA A 154 38.48 22.95 -27.35
N ASP A 155 38.53 23.36 -26.08
CA ASP A 155 38.89 24.73 -25.71
C ASP A 155 40.13 24.70 -24.81
N VAL A 156 41.26 24.91 -25.48
CA VAL A 156 42.59 25.14 -24.93
C VAL A 156 42.64 26.56 -24.39
N TYR A 157 42.80 26.72 -23.08
CA TYR A 157 43.40 27.93 -22.50
C TYR A 157 44.71 27.54 -21.81
N ASP A 158 45.79 27.72 -22.56
CA ASP A 158 47.16 27.86 -22.11
C ASP A 158 47.32 29.26 -21.53
N ASP A 159 47.65 29.37 -20.25
CA ASP A 159 48.06 30.65 -19.64
C ASP A 159 49.41 30.42 -18.96
N SER A 160 50.45 30.59 -19.77
CA SER A 160 51.83 30.78 -19.32
C SER A 160 52.24 32.24 -19.54
N ASP A 161 52.72 32.84 -18.44
CA ASP A 161 53.53 34.06 -18.32
C ASP A 161 52.90 35.46 -18.60
N PHE A 162 52.50 36.16 -17.52
CA PHE A 162 53.15 37.41 -17.05
C PHE A 162 52.70 37.83 -15.64
#